data_AF-A0A975ZB81-F1
#
_entry.id   AF-A0A975ZB81-F1
#
_cell.length_a   1.000
_cell.length_b   1.000
_cell.length_c   1.000
_cell.angle_alpha   90.00
_cell.angle_beta   90.00
_cell.angle_gamma   90.00
#
_symmetry.space_group_name_H-M   'P 1'
#
loop_
_entity.id
_entity.type
_entity.pdbx_description
1 polymer ?
#
loop_
_entity_poly.entity_id
_entity_poly.type
_entity_poly.pdbx_seq_one_letter_code
_entity_poly.pdbx_strand_id
1 'polypeptide(L)'
;MQFCLKWPMDTVAASHVKQNFGEVLARAAQGPVGVERHRKLVAAIVPPHWLSQHGAMDERRAARAAQQQVELNRLMAHQQLGIELLCAESAQLRKYIDAARREVDRWQDRQLCSADYIERWRAWLALPVKQLVQRMCSEAEGWGRAMRQNSPFTAAGLQGGK
;
A
#
# COMPACT_ATOMS: atom_id res chain seq x y z
N MET A 1 16.12 -11.03 5.14
CA MET A 1 16.68 -10.82 6.50
C MET A 1 15.52 -10.64 7.48
N GLN A 2 15.33 -11.62 8.35
CA GLN A 2 14.25 -11.70 9.33
C GLN A 2 14.63 -10.79 10.51
N PHE A 3 14.01 -9.62 10.61
CA PHE A 3 14.13 -8.79 11.81
C PHE A 3 13.37 -9.47 12.95
N CYS A 4 14.01 -10.47 13.53
CA CYS A 4 13.64 -11.01 14.82
C CYS A 4 14.11 -9.98 15.84
N LEU A 5 13.20 -9.09 16.25
CA LEU A 5 13.34 -8.36 17.50
C LEU A 5 13.51 -9.41 18.61
N LYS A 6 14.76 -9.77 18.94
CA LYS A 6 15.07 -10.47 20.19
C LYS A 6 14.84 -9.46 21.31
N TRP A 7 13.58 -9.28 21.67
CA TRP A 7 13.23 -8.65 22.92
C TRP A 7 13.57 -9.67 24.02
N PRO A 8 14.30 -9.32 25.09
CA PRO A 8 14.48 -10.20 26.22
C PRO A 8 13.12 -10.36 26.91
N MET A 9 12.37 -11.36 26.48
CA MET A 9 11.08 -11.75 27.05
C MET A 9 11.29 -13.10 27.68
N ASP A 10 11.02 -13.21 28.98
CA ASP A 10 11.02 -14.48 29.67
C ASP A 10 9.96 -15.38 29.04
N THR A 11 10.33 -16.62 28.69
CA THR A 11 9.40 -17.59 28.13
C THR A 11 9.10 -18.73 29.09
N VAL A 12 7.87 -19.24 29.03
CA VAL A 12 7.39 -20.39 29.82
C VAL A 12 6.66 -21.37 28.92
N ALA A 13 6.76 -22.67 29.22
CA ALA A 13 6.04 -23.69 28.46
C ALA A 13 4.52 -23.60 28.69
N ALA A 14 3.73 -23.86 27.65
CA ALA A 14 2.26 -23.84 27.72
C ALA A 14 1.69 -24.82 28.78
N SER A 15 2.37 -25.95 29.01
CA SER A 15 2.02 -26.88 30.09
C SER A 15 2.20 -26.25 31.47
N HIS A 16 3.27 -25.46 31.67
CA HIS A 16 3.54 -24.75 32.91
C HIS A 16 2.52 -23.63 33.15
N VAL A 17 2.12 -22.90 32.11
CA VAL A 17 1.02 -21.92 32.20
C VAL A 17 -0.28 -22.56 32.62
N LYS A 18 -0.61 -23.74 32.07
CA LYS A 18 -1.84 -24.47 32.42
C LYS A 18 -1.85 -24.90 33.90
N GLN A 19 -0.70 -25.27 34.45
CA GLN A 19 -0.58 -25.79 35.82
C GLN A 19 -0.41 -24.68 36.86
N ASN A 20 0.23 -23.57 36.49
CA ASN A 20 0.66 -22.51 37.43
C ASN A 20 0.21 -21.12 36.97
N PHE A 21 -1.02 -21.02 36.43
CA PHE A 21 -1.49 -19.79 35.79
C PHE A 21 -1.40 -18.54 36.69
N GLY A 22 -1.73 -18.68 37.98
CA GLY A 22 -1.68 -17.55 38.93
C GLY A 22 -0.26 -17.01 39.14
N GLU A 23 0.74 -17.88 39.22
CA GLU A 23 2.16 -17.49 39.34
C GLU A 23 2.65 -16.82 38.06
N VAL A 24 2.29 -17.38 36.90
CA VAL A 24 2.62 -16.79 35.60
C VAL A 24 1.96 -15.41 35.46
N LEU A 25 0.74 -15.22 35.96
CA LEU A 25 0.06 -13.93 35.96
C LEU A 25 0.74 -12.91 36.87
N ALA A 26 1.19 -13.33 38.07
CA ALA A 26 1.93 -12.46 38.98
C ALA A 26 3.28 -12.02 38.39
N ARG A 27 3.96 -12.91 37.65
CA ARG A 27 5.15 -12.57 36.87
C ARG A 27 4.81 -11.62 35.73
N ALA A 28 3.73 -11.88 35.00
CA ALA A 28 3.29 -11.05 33.89
C ALA A 28 2.87 -9.62 34.32
N ALA A 29 2.51 -9.42 35.59
CA ALA A 29 2.23 -8.09 36.13
C ALA A 29 3.49 -7.21 36.20
N GLN A 30 4.69 -7.81 36.26
CA GLN A 30 5.97 -7.10 36.34
C GLN A 30 6.59 -6.85 34.96
N GLY A 31 6.25 -7.68 33.96
CA GLY A 31 6.76 -7.55 32.59
C GLY A 31 6.17 -8.61 31.66
N PRO A 32 6.35 -8.48 30.34
CA PRO A 32 5.78 -9.42 29.37
C PRO A 32 6.37 -10.82 29.52
N VAL A 33 5.51 -11.84 29.50
CA VAL A 33 5.90 -13.26 29.56
C VAL A 33 5.41 -13.99 28.30
N GLY A 34 6.33 -14.60 27.59
CA GLY A 34 6.05 -15.41 26.40
C GLY A 34 5.61 -16.82 26.75
N VAL A 35 4.64 -17.36 26.01
CA VAL A 35 4.15 -18.74 26.17
C VAL A 35 4.60 -19.56 24.97
N GLU A 36 5.33 -20.64 25.21
CA GLU A 36 5.85 -21.52 24.18
C GLU A 36 5.14 -22.88 24.13
N ARG A 37 4.94 -23.40 22.93
CA ARG A 37 4.52 -24.78 22.68
C ARG A 37 5.43 -25.39 21.62
N HIS A 38 6.03 -26.54 21.92
CA HIS A 38 7.00 -27.21 21.03
C HIS A 38 8.12 -26.27 20.53
N ARG A 39 8.70 -25.46 21.45
CA ARG A 39 9.77 -24.47 21.18
C ARG A 39 9.37 -23.36 20.21
N LYS A 40 8.07 -23.12 20.02
CA LYS A 40 7.54 -21.99 19.26
C LYS A 40 6.75 -21.09 20.21
N LEU A 41 7.01 -19.79 20.17
CA LEU A 41 6.19 -18.80 20.85
C LEU A 41 4.79 -18.80 20.23
N VAL A 42 3.76 -19.03 21.06
CA VAL A 42 2.36 -19.13 20.62
C VAL A 42 1.46 -18.05 21.22
N ALA A 43 1.85 -17.46 22.34
CA ALA A 43 1.14 -16.35 22.96
C ALA A 43 2.10 -15.53 23.83
N ALA A 44 1.65 -14.37 24.30
CA ALA A 44 2.31 -13.61 25.36
C ALA A 44 1.26 -13.08 26.33
N ILE A 45 1.59 -13.04 27.62
CA ILE A 45 0.79 -12.44 28.67
C ILE A 45 1.51 -11.15 29.06
N VAL A 46 0.82 -10.02 28.92
CA VAL A 46 1.40 -8.69 29.14
C VAL A 46 0.49 -7.88 30.07
N PRO A 47 1.04 -6.98 30.90
CA PRO A 47 0.21 -6.13 31.72
C PRO A 47 -0.47 -5.05 30.84
N PRO A 48 -1.69 -4.59 31.17
CA PRO A 48 -2.46 -3.68 30.30
C PRO A 48 -1.72 -2.37 29.95
N HIS A 49 -0.97 -1.80 30.90
CA HIS A 49 -0.18 -0.59 30.65
C HIS A 49 0.91 -0.79 29.60
N TRP A 50 1.43 -2.02 29.47
CA TRP A 50 2.43 -2.37 28.47
C TRP A 50 1.83 -2.36 27.06
N LEU A 51 0.57 -2.80 26.91
CA LEU A 51 -0.15 -2.71 25.65
C LEU A 51 -0.37 -1.25 25.25
N SER A 52 -0.78 -0.40 26.19
CA SER A 52 -0.98 1.03 25.96
C SER A 52 0.30 1.77 25.58
N GLN A 53 1.44 1.38 26.14
CA GLN A 53 2.75 1.95 25.81
C GLN A 53 3.30 1.48 24.45
N HIS A 54 2.79 0.35 23.92
CA HIS A 54 3.23 -0.24 22.65
C HIS A 54 2.15 -0.16 21.55
N GLY A 55 1.27 0.86 21.60
CA GLY A 55 0.22 1.16 20.60
C GLY A 55 0.68 1.29 19.14
N ALA A 56 2.00 1.25 18.90
CA ALA A 56 2.62 1.17 17.58
C ALA A 56 2.10 0.02 16.68
N MET A 57 1.56 -1.07 17.24
CA MET A 57 0.94 -2.12 16.41
C MET A 57 -0.41 -1.71 15.81
N ASP A 58 -1.24 -0.99 16.58
CA ASP A 58 -2.54 -0.49 16.12
C ASP A 58 -2.37 0.68 15.15
N GLU A 59 -1.42 1.58 15.41
CA GLU A 59 -1.06 2.65 14.47
C GLU A 59 -0.57 2.10 13.13
N ARG A 60 0.27 1.06 13.14
CA ARG A 60 0.72 0.40 11.89
C ARG A 60 -0.42 -0.31 11.16
N ARG A 61 -1.42 -0.82 11.88
CA ARG A 61 -2.61 -1.42 11.26
C ARG A 61 -3.49 -0.34 10.64
N ALA A 62 -3.75 0.74 11.36
CA ALA A 62 -4.50 1.89 10.88
C ALA A 62 -3.82 2.54 9.67
N ALA A 63 -2.50 2.76 9.72
CA ALA A 63 -1.73 3.31 8.60
C ALA A 63 -1.79 2.42 7.35
N ARG A 64 -1.73 1.09 7.51
CA ARG A 64 -1.90 0.15 6.39
C ARG A 64 -3.31 0.20 5.81
N ALA A 65 -4.34 0.26 6.66
CA ALA A 65 -5.73 0.39 6.21
C ALA A 65 -5.95 1.72 5.46
N ALA A 66 -5.44 2.83 5.99
CA ALA A 66 -5.49 4.13 5.33
C ALA A 66 -4.79 4.12 3.97
N GLN A 67 -3.60 3.51 3.88
CA GLN A 67 -2.88 3.37 2.60
C GLN A 67 -3.67 2.52 1.60
N GLN A 68 -4.31 1.43 2.04
CA GLN A 68 -5.16 0.61 1.17
C GLN A 68 -6.35 1.41 0.63
N GLN A 69 -6.97 2.26 1.46
CA GLN A 69 -8.06 3.12 1.03
C GLN A 69 -7.61 4.15 -0.01
N VAL A 70 -6.44 4.77 0.19
CA VAL A 70 -5.86 5.71 -0.79
C VAL A 70 -5.61 5.02 -2.14
N GLU A 71 -5.05 3.81 -2.12
CA GLU A 71 -4.81 3.03 -3.35
C GLU A 71 -6.11 2.62 -4.05
N LEU A 72 -7.15 2.28 -3.29
CA LEU A 72 -8.47 1.98 -3.84
C LEU A 72 -9.08 3.22 -4.52
N ASN A 73 -9.03 4.37 -3.87
CA ASN A 73 -9.53 5.63 -4.43
C ASN A 73 -8.78 5.99 -5.73
N ARG A 74 -7.45 5.80 -5.76
CA ARG A 74 -6.63 6.00 -6.97
C ARG A 74 -7.04 5.06 -8.10
N LEU A 75 -7.33 3.79 -7.79
CA LEU A 75 -7.81 2.83 -8.77
C LEU A 75 -9.17 3.24 -9.34
N MET A 76 -10.11 3.62 -8.48
CA MET A 76 -11.44 4.08 -8.91
C MET A 76 -11.36 5.33 -9.81
N ALA A 77 -10.53 6.31 -9.45
CA ALA A 77 -10.32 7.51 -10.27
C ALA A 77 -9.76 7.16 -11.66
N HIS A 78 -8.84 6.18 -11.74
CA HIS A 78 -8.31 5.71 -13.01
C HIS A 78 -9.31 4.89 -13.84
N GLN A 79 -10.20 4.15 -13.19
CA GLN A 79 -11.30 3.45 -13.87
C GLN A 79 -12.28 4.43 -14.48
N GLN A 80 -12.64 5.49 -13.74
CA GLN A 80 -13.50 6.56 -14.23
C GLN A 80 -12.89 7.26 -15.45
N LEU A 81 -11.60 7.60 -15.35
CA LEU A 81 -10.84 8.15 -16.47
C LEU A 81 -10.79 7.19 -17.67
N GLY A 82 -10.64 5.89 -17.40
CA GLY A 82 -10.69 4.85 -18.42
C GLY A 82 -12.01 4.82 -19.18
N ILE A 83 -13.14 4.96 -18.48
CA ILE A 83 -14.48 5.06 -19.08
C ILE A 83 -14.55 6.30 -19.97
N GLU A 84 -14.11 7.45 -19.47
CA GLU A 84 -14.11 8.71 -20.24
C GLU A 84 -13.28 8.61 -21.52
N LEU A 85 -12.10 7.99 -21.46
CA LEU A 85 -11.26 7.76 -22.64
C LEU A 85 -11.91 6.80 -23.65
N LEU A 86 -12.59 5.74 -23.18
CA LEU A 86 -13.25 4.76 -24.04
C LEU A 86 -14.51 5.31 -24.70
N CYS A 87 -15.19 6.25 -24.05
CA CYS A 87 -16.42 6.87 -24.53
C CYS A 87 -16.18 8.18 -25.31
N ALA A 88 -14.97 8.75 -25.27
CA ALA A 88 -14.65 10.00 -25.96
C ALA A 88 -14.68 9.84 -27.49
N GLU A 89 -15.17 10.87 -28.17
CA GLU A 89 -15.06 10.97 -29.63
C GLU A 89 -13.60 11.06 -30.09
N SER A 90 -13.29 10.58 -31.29
CA SER A 90 -11.93 10.49 -31.83
C SER A 90 -11.14 11.81 -31.82
N ALA A 91 -11.80 12.96 -31.97
CA ALA A 91 -11.15 14.26 -31.87
C ALA A 91 -10.77 14.60 -30.42
N GLN A 92 -11.68 14.33 -29.47
CA GLN A 92 -11.48 14.61 -28.05
C GLN A 92 -10.47 13.63 -27.44
N LEU A 93 -10.54 12.35 -27.80
CA LEU A 93 -9.57 11.34 -27.40
C LEU A 93 -8.14 11.74 -27.80
N ARG A 94 -7.94 12.19 -29.05
CA ARG A 94 -6.63 12.68 -29.52
C ARG A 94 -6.13 13.84 -28.66
N LYS A 95 -6.99 14.82 -28.35
CA LYS A 95 -6.64 15.95 -27.47
C LYS A 95 -6.18 15.48 -26.09
N TYR A 96 -6.87 14.51 -25.49
CA TYR A 96 -6.51 13.97 -24.17
C TYR A 96 -5.17 13.24 -24.20
N ILE A 97 -4.93 12.39 -25.21
CA ILE A 97 -3.65 11.69 -25.36
C ILE A 97 -2.50 12.66 -25.61
N ASP A 98 -2.70 13.67 -26.46
CA ASP A 98 -1.67 14.67 -26.75
C ASP A 98 -1.36 15.54 -25.52
N ALA A 99 -2.38 15.90 -24.73
CA ALA A 99 -2.18 16.61 -23.47
C ALA A 99 -1.39 15.76 -22.46
N ALA A 100 -1.72 14.47 -22.32
CA ALA A 100 -0.99 13.57 -21.46
C ALA A 100 0.47 13.38 -21.90
N ARG A 101 0.75 13.32 -23.21
CA ARG A 101 2.12 13.25 -23.74
C ARG A 101 2.92 14.49 -23.39
N ARG A 102 2.37 15.69 -23.62
CA ARG A 102 3.01 16.97 -23.25
C ARG A 102 3.30 17.05 -21.75
N GLU A 103 2.42 16.51 -20.92
CA GLU A 103 2.62 16.48 -19.48
C GLU A 103 3.80 15.59 -19.08
N VAL A 104 3.93 14.42 -19.71
CA VAL A 104 5.09 13.52 -19.53
C VAL A 104 6.38 14.16 -20.03
N ASP A 105 6.34 14.85 -21.18
CA ASP A 105 7.49 15.61 -21.70
C ASP A 105 7.93 16.68 -20.68
N ARG A 106 6.97 17.43 -20.13
CA ARG A 106 7.23 18.43 -19.08
C ARG A 106 7.85 17.82 -17.83
N TRP A 107 7.41 16.63 -17.39
CA TRP A 107 8.02 15.94 -16.25
C TRP A 107 9.48 15.56 -16.52
N GLN A 108 9.78 15.13 -17.74
CA GLN A 108 11.15 14.81 -18.16
C GLN A 108 12.03 16.06 -18.19
N ASP A 109 11.59 17.12 -18.86
CA ASP A 109 12.35 18.38 -19.02
C ASP A 109 12.69 19.02 -17.67
N ARG A 110 11.76 18.93 -16.72
CA ARG A 110 11.93 19.46 -15.37
C ARG A 110 12.51 18.46 -14.37
N GLN A 111 12.89 17.26 -14.82
CA GLN A 111 13.46 16.19 -13.99
C GLN A 111 12.60 15.86 -12.75
N LEU A 112 11.27 15.83 -12.92
CA LEU A 112 10.32 15.62 -11.81
C LEU A 112 10.10 14.14 -11.48
N CYS A 113 10.46 13.24 -12.39
CA CYS A 113 10.27 11.80 -12.26
C CYS A 113 11.51 11.06 -12.78
N SER A 114 11.68 9.79 -12.38
CA SER A 114 12.77 8.96 -12.88
C SER A 114 12.60 8.64 -14.38
N ALA A 115 13.72 8.39 -15.07
CA ALA A 115 13.71 8.02 -16.49
C ALA A 115 12.82 6.79 -16.76
N ASP A 116 12.94 5.73 -15.95
CA ASP A 116 12.12 4.52 -16.06
C ASP A 116 10.62 4.82 -15.96
N TYR A 117 10.22 5.74 -15.09
CA TYR A 117 8.82 6.14 -14.93
C TYR A 117 8.30 6.87 -16.17
N ILE A 118 9.11 7.76 -16.73
CA ILE A 118 8.80 8.49 -17.96
C ILE A 118 8.68 7.53 -19.14
N GLU A 119 9.66 6.65 -19.35
CA GLU A 119 9.66 5.67 -20.43
C GLU A 119 8.44 4.76 -20.37
N ARG A 120 8.05 4.33 -19.16
CA ARG A 120 6.89 3.47 -18.97
C ARG A 120 5.57 4.20 -19.26
N TRP A 121 5.45 5.49 -18.93
CA TRP A 121 4.33 6.33 -19.38
C TRP A 121 4.30 6.50 -20.90
N ARG A 122 5.45 6.78 -21.53
CA ARG A 122 5.54 6.89 -23.00
C ARG A 122 5.10 5.60 -23.68
N ALA A 123 5.57 4.45 -23.19
CA ALA A 123 5.19 3.14 -23.70
C ALA A 123 3.68 2.90 -23.57
N TRP A 124 3.08 3.27 -22.44
CA TRP A 124 1.64 3.15 -22.22
C TRP A 124 0.82 4.06 -23.14
N LEU A 125 1.23 5.32 -23.30
CA LEU A 125 0.56 6.30 -24.17
C LEU A 125 0.72 6.01 -25.67
N ALA A 126 1.57 5.06 -26.04
CA ALA A 126 1.70 4.55 -27.41
C ALA A 126 0.73 3.39 -27.70
N LEU A 127 0.10 2.80 -26.68
CA LEU A 127 -0.82 1.68 -26.84
C LEU A 127 -2.18 2.13 -27.42
N PRO A 128 -2.92 1.22 -28.07
CA PRO A 128 -4.34 1.44 -28.35
C PRO A 128 -5.12 1.74 -27.07
N VAL A 129 -6.10 2.65 -27.14
CA VAL A 129 -6.80 3.18 -25.95
C VAL A 129 -7.34 2.09 -25.02
N LYS A 130 -7.91 1.01 -25.58
CA LYS A 130 -8.40 -0.13 -24.78
C LYS A 130 -7.30 -0.80 -23.96
N GLN A 131 -6.12 -0.98 -24.55
CA GLN A 131 -4.97 -1.57 -23.87
C GLN A 131 -4.38 -0.60 -22.84
N LEU A 132 -4.27 0.68 -23.18
CA LEU A 132 -3.87 1.73 -22.23
C LEU A 132 -4.76 1.71 -20.97
N VAL A 133 -6.08 1.72 -21.15
CA VAL A 133 -7.04 1.71 -20.03
C VAL A 133 -6.92 0.43 -19.20
N GLN A 134 -6.81 -0.73 -19.85
CA GLN A 134 -6.60 -2.01 -19.16
C GLN A 134 -5.33 -1.98 -18.31
N ARG A 135 -4.25 -1.40 -18.85
CA ARG A 135 -2.97 -1.25 -18.15
C ARG A 135 -3.10 -0.32 -16.95
N MET A 136 -3.73 0.85 -17.10
CA MET A 136 -3.98 1.82 -16.01
C MET A 136 -4.81 1.22 -14.85
N CYS A 137 -5.77 0.36 -15.17
CA CYS A 137 -6.71 -0.23 -14.21
C CYS A 137 -6.24 -1.57 -13.62
N SER A 138 -5.02 -2.02 -13.89
CA SER A 138 -4.49 -3.30 -13.41
C SER A 138 -3.17 -3.14 -12.66
N GLU A 139 -2.64 -4.24 -12.12
CA GLU A 139 -1.29 -4.31 -11.54
C GLU A 139 -0.20 -4.58 -12.60
N ALA A 140 -0.39 -4.00 -13.79
CA ALA A 140 0.42 -4.24 -14.97
C ALA A 140 1.94 -4.19 -14.68
N GLU A 141 2.55 -5.37 -14.74
CA GLU A 141 3.98 -5.62 -14.55
C GLU A 141 4.52 -5.06 -13.21
N GLY A 142 3.69 -5.05 -12.16
CA GLY A 142 4.05 -4.55 -10.83
C GLY A 142 4.08 -3.01 -10.71
N TRP A 143 3.84 -2.31 -11.81
CA TRP A 143 3.92 -0.85 -11.88
C TRP A 143 2.55 -0.16 -11.75
N GLY A 144 1.45 -0.93 -11.69
CA GLY A 144 0.08 -0.40 -11.64
C GLY A 144 -0.11 0.68 -10.57
N ARG A 145 0.25 0.37 -9.32
CA ARG A 145 0.17 1.33 -8.20
C ARG A 145 1.00 2.59 -8.43
N ALA A 146 2.28 2.44 -8.76
CA ALA A 146 3.19 3.56 -8.97
C ALA A 146 2.66 4.54 -10.03
N MET A 147 2.02 4.01 -11.07
CA MET A 147 1.55 4.82 -12.18
C MET A 147 0.20 5.45 -11.92
N ARG A 148 -0.56 4.92 -10.95
CA ARG A 148 -1.76 5.62 -10.46
C ARG A 148 -1.47 6.73 -9.46
N GLN A 149 -0.24 6.85 -8.95
CA GLN A 149 0.13 7.92 -8.01
C GLN A 149 0.10 9.30 -8.70
N ASN A 150 0.61 9.38 -9.93
CA ASN A 150 0.64 10.59 -10.74
C ASN A 150 0.16 10.25 -12.16
N SER A 151 -1.04 10.71 -12.48
CA SER A 151 -1.62 10.49 -13.81
C SER A 151 -1.40 11.72 -14.71
N PRO A 152 -0.84 11.55 -15.93
CA PRO A 152 -0.61 12.65 -16.85
C PRO A 152 -1.91 13.23 -17.43
N PHE A 153 -3.04 12.55 -17.20
CA PHE A 153 -4.35 13.00 -17.62
C PHE A 153 -5.00 14.02 -16.66
N THR A 154 -4.47 14.20 -15.45
CA THR A 154 -4.99 15.20 -14.50
C THR A 154 -4.83 16.63 -15.02
N ALA A 155 -3.71 16.93 -15.69
CA ALA A 155 -3.45 18.22 -16.33
C ALA A 155 -4.31 18.45 -17.59
N ALA A 156 -4.83 17.38 -18.21
CA ALA A 156 -5.68 17.45 -19.39
C ALA A 156 -7.15 17.84 -19.07
N GLY A 157 -7.47 18.09 -17.79
CA GLY A 157 -8.83 18.43 -17.35
C GLY A 157 -9.75 17.22 -17.14
N LEU A 158 -9.26 15.99 -17.37
CA LEU A 158 -9.95 14.74 -17.02
C LEU A 158 -9.79 14.53 -15.50
N GLN A 159 -10.71 15.10 -14.73
CA GLN A 159 -10.85 14.79 -13.31
C GLN A 159 -11.91 13.70 -13.18
N GLY A 160 -11.47 12.46 -13.00
CA GLY A 160 -12.37 11.41 -12.54
C GLY A 160 -12.88 11.79 -11.15
N GLY A 161 -14.07 12.38 -11.09
CA GLY A 161 -14.90 12.68 -9.91
C GLY A 161 -14.19 13.32 -8.70
N LYS A 162 -14.53 14.58 -8.40
CA LYS A 162 -14.42 15.08 -7.02
C LYS A 162 -15.44 14.38 -6.13
#